data_AF-A0A2Z3TUG0-F1
#
_entry.id   AF-A0A2Z3TUG0-F1
#
_cell.length_a   1.000
_cell.length_b   1.000
_cell.length_c   1.000
_cell.angle_alpha   90.00
_cell.angle_beta   90.00
_cell.angle_gamma   90.00
#
_symmetry.space_group_name_H-M   'P 1'
#
loop_
_entity.id
_entity.type
_entity.pdbx_description
1 polymer ?
#
loop_
_entity_poly.entity_id
_entity_poly.type
_entity_poly.pdbx_seq_one_letter_code
_entity_poly.pdbx_strand_id
1 'polypeptide(L)'
;MKFYCKNCLHCEQIGRQNSTWSSVGRKRYYCKHEGISNIRDKHGFLIDGFVGFGENNWESPLVLKTSPRWCPKKKANIEEIE
;
A
#
# COMPACT_ATOMS: atom_id res chain seq x y z
N MET A 1 -18.27 1.76 6.08
CA MET A 1 -17.82 1.14 4.80
C MET A 1 -16.40 0.61 4.98
N LYS A 2 -16.08 -0.65 4.66
CA LYS A 2 -14.69 -1.16 4.83
C LYS A 2 -13.80 -0.61 3.71
N PHE A 3 -12.81 0.20 4.07
CA PHE A 3 -11.85 0.76 3.12
C PHE A 3 -10.80 -0.31 2.73
N TYR A 4 -10.71 -0.60 1.44
CA TYR A 4 -9.78 -1.57 0.87
C TYR A 4 -8.69 -0.85 0.07
N CYS A 5 -7.41 -1.11 0.39
CA CYS A 5 -6.30 -0.53 -0.38
C CYS A 5 -6.32 -0.95 -1.86
N LYS A 6 -6.80 -2.15 -2.19
CA LYS A 6 -6.99 -2.59 -3.58
C LYS A 6 -7.91 -1.69 -4.42
N ASN A 7 -8.81 -0.94 -3.78
CA ASN A 7 -9.74 -0.03 -4.46
C ASN A 7 -9.28 1.44 -4.37
N CYS A 8 -8.10 1.70 -3.84
CA CYS A 8 -7.58 3.05 -3.65
C CYS A 8 -6.85 3.50 -4.91
N LEU A 9 -7.34 4.59 -5.52
CA LEU A 9 -6.73 5.23 -6.70
C LEU A 9 -5.28 5.70 -6.48
N HIS A 10 -4.86 5.87 -5.22
CA HIS A 10 -3.50 6.31 -4.87
C HIS A 10 -2.51 5.14 -4.65
N CYS A 11 -2.97 3.89 -4.72
CA CYS A 11 -2.10 2.72 -4.62
C CYS A 11 -1.53 2.42 -6.00
N GLU A 12 -0.25 2.73 -6.19
CA GLU A 12 0.46 2.47 -7.44
C GLU A 12 1.40 1.29 -7.29
N GLN A 13 1.53 0.55 -8.38
CA GLN A 13 2.48 -0.54 -8.49
C GLN A 13 3.84 0.04 -8.91
N ILE A 14 4.87 -0.10 -8.07
CA ILE A 14 6.21 0.42 -8.34
C ILE A 14 7.23 -0.71 -8.43
N GLY A 15 8.10 -0.62 -9.43
CA GLY A 15 9.26 -1.51 -9.59
C GLY A 15 9.02 -2.69 -10.53
N ARG A 16 10.12 -3.38 -10.84
CA ARG A 16 10.08 -4.62 -11.62
C ARG A 16 9.62 -5.78 -10.75
N GLN A 17 8.96 -6.72 -11.41
CA GLN A 17 8.60 -7.99 -10.82
C GLN A 17 9.88 -8.73 -10.42
N ASN A 18 10.00 -9.15 -9.16
CA ASN A 18 11.16 -9.93 -8.68
C ASN A 18 11.05 -11.38 -9.18
N SER A 19 11.16 -11.58 -10.49
CA SER A 19 11.12 -12.89 -11.12
C SER A 19 12.45 -13.61 -10.94
N THR A 20 12.41 -14.88 -10.52
CA THR A 20 13.54 -15.79 -10.63
C THR A 20 13.37 -16.65 -11.89
N TRP A 21 14.42 -17.38 -12.28
CA TRP A 21 14.42 -18.24 -13.49
C TRP A 21 13.20 -19.18 -13.58
N SER A 22 12.68 -19.63 -12.44
CA SER A 22 11.55 -20.57 -12.34
C SER A 22 10.25 -19.96 -11.80
N SER A 23 10.20 -18.65 -11.50
CA SER A 23 9.00 -18.04 -10.92
C SER A 23 8.72 -16.63 -11.43
N VAL A 24 7.44 -16.42 -11.76
CA VAL A 24 6.85 -15.10 -11.93
C VAL A 24 6.95 -14.39 -10.57
N GLY A 25 7.59 -13.23 -10.50
CA GLY A 25 7.79 -12.53 -9.22
C GLY A 25 6.53 -11.84 -8.70
N ARG A 26 6.63 -11.16 -7.55
CA ARG A 26 5.55 -10.28 -7.07
C ARG A 26 5.93 -8.82 -7.28
N LYS A 27 4.98 -8.02 -7.75
CA LYS A 27 5.15 -6.56 -7.84
C LYS A 27 4.88 -5.92 -6.47
N ARG A 28 5.52 -4.77 -6.22
CA ARG A 28 5.37 -4.01 -4.98
C ARG A 28 4.36 -2.89 -5.18
N TYR A 29 3.54 -2.66 -4.16
CA TYR A 29 2.57 -1.59 -4.15
C TYR A 29 2.93 -0.55 -3.10
N TYR A 30 2.87 0.70 -3.53
CA TYR A 30 3.14 1.87 -2.72
C TYR A 30 1.98 2.83 -2.84
N CYS A 31 1.65 3.52 -1.75
CA CYS A 31 0.65 4.57 -1.78
C CYS A 31 1.34 5.91 -2.04
N LYS A 32 0.93 6.63 -3.09
CA LYS A 32 1.45 7.95 -3.48
C LYS A 32 0.62 9.12 -2.94
N HIS A 33 -0.21 8.87 -1.93
CA HIS A 33 -1.00 9.93 -1.32
C HIS A 33 -0.08 10.96 -0.66
N GLU A 34 -0.30 12.26 -0.90
CA GLU A 34 0.54 13.35 -0.37
C GLU A 34 0.67 13.29 1.15
N GLY A 35 -0.40 12.87 1.83
CA GLY A 35 -0.40 12.65 3.28
C GLY A 35 0.64 11.65 3.80
N ILE A 36 1.30 10.83 2.96
CA ILE A 36 2.31 9.83 3.37
C ILE A 36 3.67 10.45 3.68
N SER A 37 4.06 11.51 2.97
CA SER A 37 5.38 12.13 3.16
C SER A 37 5.59 12.66 4.58
N ASN A 38 4.49 12.92 5.30
CA ASN A 38 4.50 13.42 6.67
C ASN A 38 4.28 12.33 7.73
N ILE A 39 4.09 11.06 7.34
CA ILE A 39 3.79 9.98 8.29
C ILE A 39 5.08 9.37 8.80
N ARG A 40 5.19 9.34 10.12
CA ARG A 40 6.27 8.69 10.84
C ARG A 40 5.77 7.44 11.52
N ASP A 41 6.59 6.39 11.51
CA ASP A 41 6.34 5.19 12.29
C ASP A 41 6.50 5.47 13.80
N LYS A 42 6.14 4.50 14.66
CA LYS A 42 6.34 4.57 16.12
C LYS A 42 7.78 4.89 16.55
N HIS A 43 8.75 4.66 15.65
CA HIS A 43 10.17 4.93 15.86
C HIS A 43 10.64 6.27 15.25
N GLY A 44 9.73 7.09 14.70
CA GLY A 44 10.05 8.40 14.14
C GLY A 44 10.57 8.40 12.70
N PHE A 45 10.76 7.23 12.09
CA PHE A 45 11.18 7.11 10.69
C PHE A 45 10.04 7.42 9.72
N LEU A 46 10.38 8.11 8.62
CA LEU A 46 9.45 8.36 7.52
C LEU A 46 9.02 7.04 6.89
N ILE A 47 7.71 6.90 6.68
CA ILE A 47 7.15 5.70 6.03
C ILE A 47 7.17 5.93 4.52
N ASP A 48 7.81 5.01 3.80
CA ASP A 48 7.92 5.04 2.32
C ASP A 48 6.58 4.77 1.60
N GLY A 49 5.48 4.65 2.33
CA GLY A 49 4.16 4.33 1.78
C GLY A 49 3.99 2.89 1.29
N PHE A 50 4.88 1.97 1.66
CA PHE A 50 4.81 0.57 1.23
C PHE A 50 3.56 -0.14 1.76
N VAL A 51 2.66 -0.52 0.85
CA VAL A 51 1.39 -1.18 1.18
C VAL A 51 1.55 -2.70 1.28
N GLY A 52 2.27 -3.29 0.34
CA GLY A 52 2.43 -4.74 0.28
C GLY A 52 2.81 -5.26 -1.11
N PHE A 53 2.61 -6.57 -1.28
CA PHE A 53 2.91 -7.28 -2.52
C PHE A 53 1.64 -7.70 -3.26
N GLY A 54 1.72 -7.75 -4.58
CA GLY A 54 0.68 -8.34 -5.43
C GLY A 54 0.76 -9.87 -5.51
N GLU A 55 -0.17 -10.47 -6.24
CA GLU A 55 -0.16 -11.91 -6.52
C GLU A 55 0.98 -12.33 -7.44
N ASN A 56 1.23 -13.64 -7.51
CA ASN A 56 2.29 -14.24 -8.32
C ASN A 56 1.91 -14.44 -9.79
N ASN A 57 1.19 -13.47 -10.37
CA ASN A 57 0.67 -13.51 -11.74
C ASN A 57 1.24 -12.32 -12.54
N TRP A 58 1.06 -12.32 -13.86
CA TRP A 58 1.53 -11.23 -14.73
C TRP A 58 0.94 -9.86 -14.36
N GLU A 59 -0.37 -9.84 -14.10
CA GLU A 59 -1.07 -8.66 -13.61
C GLU A 59 -0.62 -8.28 -12.19
N SER A 60 -0.35 -9.28 -11.35
CA SER A 60 0.05 -9.14 -9.94
C SER A 60 -0.84 -8.15 -9.17
N PRO A 61 -2.17 -8.33 -9.15
CA PRO A 61 -3.08 -7.44 -8.44
C PRO A 61 -2.76 -7.41 -6.93
N LEU A 62 -3.01 -6.26 -6.29
CA LEU A 62 -2.80 -6.10 -4.85
C LEU A 62 -3.74 -7.03 -4.07
N VAL A 63 -3.16 -7.93 -3.28
CA VAL A 63 -3.90 -8.94 -2.49
C VAL A 63 -4.50 -8.35 -1.22
N LEU A 64 -3.93 -7.23 -0.72
CA LEU A 64 -4.31 -6.64 0.56
C LEU A 64 -5.78 -6.18 0.54
N LYS A 65 -6.61 -6.92 1.28
CA LYS A 65 -8.00 -6.56 1.64
C LYS A 65 -8.05 -5.75 2.95
N THR A 66 -6.93 -5.20 3.38
CA THR A 66 -6.85 -4.37 4.58
C THR A 66 -6.12 -3.08 4.24
N SER A 67 -6.34 -2.06 5.06
CA SER A 67 -5.59 -0.81 4.98
C SER A 67 -4.53 -0.79 6.08
N PRO A 68 -3.26 -0.48 5.78
CA PRO A 68 -2.23 -0.36 6.80
C PRO A 68 -2.61 0.70 7.84
N ARG A 69 -2.11 0.54 9.08
CA ARG A 69 -2.48 1.42 10.21
C ARG A 69 -2.10 2.88 9.98
N TRP A 70 -1.04 3.11 9.22
CA TRP A 70 -0.57 4.44 8.84
C TRP A 70 -1.36 5.07 7.68
N CYS A 71 -2.32 4.36 7.06
CA CYS A 71 -3.03 4.88 5.89
C CYS A 71 -3.75 6.22 6.20
N PRO A 72 -3.48 7.31 5.46
CA PRO A 72 -4.04 8.63 5.76
C PRO A 72 -5.57 8.66 5.65
N LYS A 73 -6.15 7.98 4.64
CA LYS A 73 -7.62 7.87 4.49
C LYS A 73 -8.31 7.13 5.65
N LYS A 74 -7.59 6.20 6.29
CA LYS A 74 -8.10 5.48 7.45
C LYS A 74 -8.12 6.38 8.69
N LYS A 75 -7.09 7.22 8.86
CA LYS A 75 -7.03 8.22 9.93
C LYS A 75 -8.07 9.32 9.75
N ALA A 76 -8.24 9.85 8.54
CA ALA A 76 -9.25 10.88 8.25
C ALA A 76 -10.68 10.40 8.58
N ASN A 77 -11.01 9.13 8.27
CA ASN A 77 -12.30 8.55 8.67
C ASN A 77 -12.45 8.32 10.20
N ILE A 78 -11.36 8.37 10.97
CA ILE A 78 -11.40 8.29 12.43
C ILE A 78 -11.59 9.69 13.01
N GLU A 79 -10.99 10.71 12.40
CA GLU A 79 -11.11 12.13 12.81
C GLU A 79 -12.50 12.73 12.53
N GLU A 80 -13.31 12.17 11.62
CA GLU A 80 -14.71 12.59 11.42
C GLU A 80 -15.70 12.02 12.45
N ILE A 81 -15.22 11.28 13.47
CA ILE A 81 -16.04 10.64 14.50
C ILE A 81 -15.74 11.19 15.91
N GLU A 82 -14.82 12.15 16.05
CA GLU A 82 -14.51 12.81 17.33
C GLU A 82 -15.22 14.17 17.48
#